data_AF-A0A2A4SCE1-F1
#
_entry.id   AF-A0A2A4SCE1-F1
#
_cell.length_a   1.000
_cell.length_b   1.000
_cell.length_c   1.000
_cell.angle_alpha   90.00
_cell.angle_beta   90.00
_cell.angle_gamma   90.00
#
_symmetry.space_group_name_H-M   'P 1'
#
loop_
_entity.id
_entity.type
_entity.pdbx_description
1 polymer ?
#
loop_
_entity_poly.entity_id
_entity_poly.type
_entity_poly.pdbx_seq_one_letter_code
_entity_poly.pdbx_strand_id
1 'polypeptide(L)'
;MDAIPACQTADHGTQGFTLVEVLVAMGIMSLAIGLAGSGLFQVFSFQTSYQDKVVATKDLRHAGSWFSGDALNAQAAVDGNGEPLDCLSASDSITLSWTDNDGAYHSSTYQVSGDSFEREYDGLVNTLAEHVVTDSVGFLHCGNLLTLELEVEADSGEAKNTVLRTYLRRQE
;
A
#
# COMPACT_ATOMS: atom_id res chain seq x y z
N MET A 1 66.91 15.47 66.47
CA MET A 1 65.47 15.26 66.70
C MET A 1 64.79 16.50 66.18
N ASP A 2 64.05 16.56 65.09
CA ASP A 2 63.74 15.65 63.99
C ASP A 2 63.25 16.54 62.83
N ALA A 3 63.34 16.01 61.62
CA ALA A 3 62.99 16.67 60.38
C ALA A 3 61.51 17.05 60.27
N ILE A 4 61.22 18.15 59.58
CA ILE A 4 59.90 18.43 58.98
C ILE A 4 60.07 18.24 57.46
N PRO A 5 59.29 17.37 56.80
CA PRO A 5 59.46 17.08 55.38
C PRO A 5 58.83 18.19 54.52
N ALA A 6 59.50 18.50 53.41
CA ALA A 6 58.99 19.40 52.39
C ALA A 6 57.75 18.80 51.70
N CYS A 7 56.73 19.63 51.51
CA CYS A 7 55.58 19.35 50.65
C CYS A 7 56.07 19.07 49.22
N GLN A 8 55.91 17.83 48.73
CA GLN A 8 56.10 17.51 47.32
C GLN A 8 54.85 17.96 46.54
N THR A 9 55.01 18.93 45.66
CA THR A 9 54.06 19.20 44.58
C THR A 9 54.17 18.09 43.55
N ALA A 10 53.10 17.31 43.37
CA ALA A 10 52.97 16.39 42.24
C ALA A 10 52.85 17.21 40.95
N ASP A 11 53.95 17.28 40.20
CA ASP A 11 53.94 17.76 38.83
C ASP A 11 53.31 16.67 37.96
N HIS A 12 52.03 16.85 37.64
CA HIS A 12 51.36 16.03 36.64
C HIS A 12 51.84 16.51 35.27
N GLY A 13 52.94 15.90 34.81
CA GLY A 13 53.49 16.12 33.48
C GLY A 13 52.42 15.98 32.41
N THR A 14 52.10 17.10 31.77
CA THR A 14 51.19 17.16 30.63
C THR A 14 51.84 16.43 29.45
N GLN A 15 51.48 15.16 29.24
CA GLN A 15 51.92 14.40 28.07
C GLN A 15 51.25 14.98 26.82
N GLY A 16 52.01 15.75 26.04
CA GLY A 16 51.55 16.27 24.76
C GLY A 16 51.31 15.14 23.76
N PHE A 17 50.16 15.16 23.09
CA PHE A 17 49.81 14.22 22.03
C PHE A 17 50.87 14.26 20.91
N THR A 18 51.30 13.09 20.46
CA THR A 18 52.22 13.00 19.32
C THR A 18 51.45 13.27 18.01
N LEU A 19 52.11 13.91 17.03
CA LEU A 19 51.48 14.26 15.75
C LEU A 19 50.94 13.02 15.00
N VAL A 20 51.60 11.88 15.19
CA VAL A 20 51.18 10.58 14.64
C VAL A 20 49.86 10.11 15.25
N GLU A 21 49.67 10.30 16.55
CA GLU A 21 48.45 9.90 17.26
C GLU A 21 47.23 10.70 16.79
N VAL A 22 47.41 11.99 16.51
CA VAL A 22 46.35 12.84 15.93
C VAL A 22 45.96 12.38 14.52
N LEU A 23 46.94 12.03 13.68
CA LEU A 23 46.67 11.52 12.32
C LEU A 23 45.92 10.19 12.34
N VAL A 24 46.30 9.28 13.25
CA VAL A 24 45.60 8.00 13.42
C VAL A 24 44.17 8.21 13.92
N ALA A 25 43.98 9.09 14.91
CA ALA A 25 42.65 9.42 15.42
C ALA A 25 41.72 10.03 14.34
N MET A 26 42.25 10.93 13.50
CA MET A 26 41.49 11.50 12.36
C MET A 26 41.16 10.44 11.31
N GLY A 27 42.08 9.51 11.03
CA GLY A 27 41.84 8.38 10.12
C GLY A 27 40.71 7.47 10.61
N ILE A 28 40.73 7.09 11.88
CA ILE A 28 39.67 6.26 12.47
C ILE A 28 38.33 7.01 12.49
N MET A 29 38.32 8.30 12.82
CA MET A 29 37.10 9.10 12.89
C MET A 29 36.44 9.30 11.51
N SER A 30 37.22 9.54 10.46
CA SER A 30 36.71 9.64 9.08
C SER A 30 36.12 8.31 8.57
N LEU A 31 36.73 7.18 8.93
CA LEU A 31 36.20 5.85 8.65
C LEU A 31 34.88 5.59 9.38
N ALA A 32 34.80 5.98 10.66
CA ALA A 32 33.58 5.87 11.45
C ALA A 32 32.42 6.70 10.88
N ILE A 33 32.70 7.94 10.45
CA ILE A 33 31.70 8.82 9.83
C ILE A 33 31.25 8.25 8.47
N GLY A 34 32.17 7.70 7.67
CA GLY A 34 31.86 7.07 6.39
C GLY A 34 30.93 5.85 6.51
N LEU A 35 31.18 4.99 7.50
CA LEU A 35 30.33 3.82 7.78
C LEU A 35 28.98 4.20 8.38
N ALA A 36 28.93 5.23 9.24
CA ALA A 36 27.66 5.74 9.77
C ALA A 36 26.81 6.42 8.68
N GLY A 37 27.45 7.11 7.74
CA GLY A 37 26.77 7.76 6.61
C GLY A 37 26.10 6.78 5.66
N SER A 38 26.76 5.69 5.28
CA SER A 38 26.20 4.69 4.36
C SER A 38 25.01 3.93 4.96
N GLY A 39 25.02 3.68 6.27
CA GLY A 39 23.88 3.08 6.97
C GLY A 39 22.63 3.95 6.98
N LEU A 40 22.78 5.28 7.07
CA LEU A 40 21.65 6.23 7.03
C LEU A 40 20.99 6.29 5.65
N PHE A 41 21.78 6.25 4.56
CA PHE A 41 21.22 6.24 3.20
C PHE A 41 20.41 4.97 2.90
N GLN A 42 20.76 3.83 3.49
CA GLN A 42 19.98 2.59 3.35
C GLN A 42 18.63 2.64 4.08
N VAL A 43 18.52 3.39 5.17
CA VAL A 43 17.25 3.52 5.93
C VAL A 43 16.25 4.41 5.18
N PHE A 44 16.72 5.47 4.52
CA PHE A 44 15.83 6.37 3.77
C PHE A 44 15.27 5.75 2.48
N SER A 45 16.03 4.93 1.76
CA SER A 45 15.53 4.23 0.56
C SER A 45 14.55 3.10 0.88
N PHE A 46 14.59 2.57 2.10
CA PHE A 46 13.62 1.59 2.59
C PHE A 46 12.26 2.22 2.91
N GLN A 47 12.20 3.51 3.24
CA GLN A 47 10.95 4.09 3.75
C GLN A 47 9.97 4.46 2.64
N THR A 48 10.43 4.92 1.48
CA THR A 48 9.57 5.26 0.32
C THR A 48 9.03 4.00 -0.35
N SER A 49 9.88 3.01 -0.68
CA SER A 49 9.42 1.79 -1.35
C SER A 49 8.40 0.97 -0.54
N TYR A 50 8.44 1.03 0.79
CA TYR A 50 7.43 0.37 1.62
C TYR A 50 6.13 1.17 1.73
N GLN A 51 6.19 2.50 1.70
CA GLN A 51 4.99 3.34 1.71
C GLN A 51 4.16 3.14 0.44
N ASP A 52 4.81 3.05 -0.72
CA ASP A 52 4.12 2.95 -2.01
C ASP A 52 3.38 1.60 -2.16
N LYS A 53 4.00 0.50 -1.74
CA LYS A 53 3.36 -0.84 -1.74
C LYS A 53 2.16 -0.93 -0.81
N VAL A 54 2.18 -0.14 0.28
CA VAL A 54 1.08 -0.09 1.24
C VAL A 54 -0.13 0.63 0.62
N VAL A 55 0.06 1.63 -0.24
CA VAL A 55 -1.03 2.35 -0.92
C VAL A 55 -1.77 1.42 -1.88
N ALA A 56 -1.08 0.80 -2.84
CA ALA A 56 -1.72 -0.13 -3.80
C ALA A 56 -2.46 -1.26 -3.08
N THR A 57 -1.88 -1.82 -2.01
CA THR A 57 -2.54 -2.85 -1.20
C THR A 57 -3.77 -2.31 -0.46
N LYS A 58 -3.70 -1.07 0.05
CA LYS A 58 -4.82 -0.41 0.74
C LYS A 58 -5.98 -0.21 -0.25
N ASP A 59 -5.69 0.22 -1.46
CA ASP A 59 -6.69 0.52 -2.48
C ASP A 59 -7.38 -0.75 -2.96
N LEU A 60 -6.63 -1.82 -3.24
CA LEU A 60 -7.21 -3.14 -3.55
C LEU A 60 -8.12 -3.66 -2.42
N ARG A 61 -7.75 -3.44 -1.15
CA ARG A 61 -8.59 -3.83 0.00
C ARG A 61 -9.82 -2.94 0.15
N HIS A 62 -9.67 -1.64 -0.08
CA HIS A 62 -10.77 -0.69 -0.04
C HIS A 62 -11.81 -1.04 -1.11
N ALA A 63 -11.35 -1.20 -2.36
CA ALA A 63 -12.17 -1.64 -3.49
C ALA A 63 -12.86 -2.97 -3.21
N GLY A 64 -12.10 -3.96 -2.74
CA GLY A 64 -12.64 -5.28 -2.45
C GLY A 64 -13.67 -5.30 -1.31
N SER A 65 -13.50 -4.46 -0.29
CA SER A 65 -14.45 -4.34 0.81
C SER A 65 -15.80 -3.79 0.33
N TRP A 66 -15.79 -2.73 -0.48
CA TRP A 66 -17.01 -2.17 -1.06
C TRP A 66 -17.68 -3.16 -2.01
N PHE A 67 -16.93 -3.73 -2.93
CA PHE A 67 -17.44 -4.71 -3.90
C PHE A 67 -18.09 -5.91 -3.21
N SER A 68 -17.44 -6.46 -2.17
CA SER A 68 -18.01 -7.57 -1.40
C SER A 68 -19.30 -7.17 -0.68
N GLY A 69 -19.34 -5.97 -0.08
CA GLY A 69 -20.51 -5.46 0.62
C GLY A 69 -21.72 -5.32 -0.31
N ASP A 70 -21.52 -4.76 -1.49
CA ASP A 70 -22.59 -4.58 -2.47
C ASP A 70 -23.01 -5.92 -3.08
N ALA A 71 -22.08 -6.80 -3.44
CA ALA A 71 -22.39 -8.11 -4.00
C ALA A 71 -23.22 -8.98 -3.05
N LEU A 72 -22.96 -8.92 -1.73
CA LEU A 72 -23.72 -9.67 -0.73
C LEU A 72 -25.17 -9.16 -0.57
N ASN A 73 -25.45 -7.93 -0.97
CA ASN A 73 -26.81 -7.39 -1.02
C ASN A 73 -27.45 -7.55 -2.41
N ALA A 74 -26.62 -7.56 -3.45
CA ALA A 74 -27.01 -7.63 -4.85
C ALA A 74 -27.88 -8.86 -5.11
N GLN A 75 -28.96 -8.60 -5.84
CA GLN A 75 -29.92 -9.59 -6.31
C GLN A 75 -29.75 -9.85 -7.82
N ALA A 76 -29.17 -8.90 -8.55
CA ALA A 76 -28.78 -9.04 -9.94
C ALA A 76 -27.41 -8.41 -10.19
N ALA A 77 -26.72 -8.94 -11.20
CA ALA A 77 -25.45 -8.46 -11.72
C ALA A 77 -25.52 -8.46 -13.25
N VAL A 78 -25.33 -7.29 -13.86
CA VAL A 78 -25.33 -7.10 -15.31
C VAL A 78 -24.09 -6.32 -15.75
N ASP A 79 -23.69 -6.44 -17.01
CA ASP A 79 -22.53 -5.77 -17.57
C ASP A 79 -22.87 -4.31 -17.95
N GLY A 80 -21.91 -3.60 -18.55
CA GLY A 80 -22.12 -2.23 -19.04
C GLY A 80 -23.17 -2.08 -20.15
N ASN A 81 -23.58 -3.18 -20.79
CA ASN A 81 -24.65 -3.21 -21.80
C ASN A 81 -26.00 -3.58 -21.19
N GLY A 82 -26.05 -3.92 -19.90
CA GLY A 82 -27.24 -4.40 -19.21
C GLY A 82 -27.52 -5.90 -19.40
N GLU A 83 -26.56 -6.66 -19.94
CA GLU A 83 -26.68 -8.10 -20.12
C GLU A 83 -26.19 -8.85 -18.87
N PRO A 84 -26.81 -9.96 -18.47
CA PRO A 84 -26.34 -10.75 -17.33
C PRO A 84 -24.91 -11.26 -17.55
N LEU A 85 -24.04 -11.11 -16.55
CA LEU A 85 -22.69 -11.68 -16.60
C LEU A 85 -22.74 -13.21 -16.59
N ASP A 86 -21.77 -13.82 -17.26
CA ASP A 86 -21.55 -15.26 -17.26
C ASP A 86 -20.12 -15.64 -16.83
N CYS A 87 -19.81 -16.93 -16.97
CA CYS A 87 -18.53 -17.51 -16.61
C CYS A 87 -17.54 -17.61 -17.77
N LEU A 88 -17.92 -17.14 -18.97
CA LEU A 88 -17.21 -17.37 -20.21
C LEU A 88 -16.46 -16.13 -20.68
N SER A 89 -17.01 -14.94 -20.42
CA SER A 89 -16.42 -13.68 -20.86
C SER A 89 -16.38 -12.68 -19.71
N ALA A 90 -15.19 -12.21 -19.37
CA ALA A 90 -15.05 -11.15 -18.38
C ALA A 90 -15.57 -9.83 -18.96
N SER A 91 -16.30 -9.08 -18.16
CA SER A 91 -16.74 -7.73 -18.47
C SER A 91 -15.82 -6.70 -17.81
N ASP A 92 -15.63 -5.54 -18.45
CA ASP A 92 -14.84 -4.44 -17.89
C ASP A 92 -15.63 -3.57 -16.91
N SER A 93 -16.94 -3.75 -16.86
CA SER A 93 -17.85 -3.10 -15.93
C SER A 93 -18.95 -4.03 -15.45
N ILE A 94 -19.49 -3.73 -14.28
CA ILE A 94 -20.60 -4.48 -13.68
C ILE A 94 -21.52 -3.52 -12.94
N THR A 95 -22.82 -3.72 -13.08
CA THR A 95 -23.86 -3.09 -12.30
C THR A 95 -24.50 -4.12 -11.39
N LEU A 96 -24.43 -3.86 -10.08
CA LEU A 96 -25.08 -4.64 -9.03
C LEU A 96 -26.35 -3.91 -8.61
N SER A 97 -27.47 -4.62 -8.50
CA SER A 97 -28.73 -4.02 -8.07
C SER A 97 -29.45 -4.84 -7.03
N TRP A 98 -30.14 -4.16 -6.12
CA TRP A 98 -30.93 -4.77 -5.06
C TRP A 98 -32.07 -3.88 -4.61
N THR A 99 -33.01 -4.50 -3.90
CA THR A 99 -34.05 -3.78 -3.15
C THR A 99 -33.79 -4.01 -1.66
N ASP A 100 -33.77 -2.94 -0.88
CA ASP A 100 -33.59 -3.03 0.57
C ASP A 100 -34.85 -3.55 1.28
N ASN A 101 -34.80 -3.65 2.60
CA ASN A 101 -35.93 -4.13 3.39
C ASN A 101 -37.10 -3.13 3.44
N ASP A 102 -36.86 -1.85 3.15
CA ASP A 102 -37.87 -0.80 3.10
C ASP A 102 -38.52 -0.69 1.71
N GLY A 103 -38.05 -1.49 0.74
CA GLY A 103 -38.54 -1.52 -0.63
C GLY A 103 -37.87 -0.51 -1.57
N ALA A 104 -36.83 0.18 -1.12
CA ALA A 104 -36.07 1.11 -1.94
C ALA A 104 -35.12 0.34 -2.88
N TYR A 105 -35.10 0.76 -4.15
CA TYR A 105 -34.19 0.22 -5.15
C TYR A 105 -32.83 0.93 -5.08
N HIS A 106 -31.76 0.15 -5.14
CA HIS A 106 -30.38 0.61 -5.15
C HIS A 106 -29.60 -0.01 -6.30
N SER A 107 -28.62 0.73 -6.81
CA SER A 107 -27.67 0.25 -7.81
C SER A 107 -26.25 0.74 -7.56
N SER A 108 -25.29 -0.15 -7.80
CA SER A 108 -23.85 0.15 -7.77
C SER A 108 -23.18 -0.28 -9.06
N THR A 109 -22.61 0.67 -9.79
CA THR A 109 -21.85 0.39 -11.01
C THR A 109 -20.36 0.50 -10.72
N TYR A 110 -19.60 -0.52 -11.10
CA TYR A 110 -18.15 -0.57 -10.98
C TYR A 110 -17.53 -0.57 -12.37
N GLN A 111 -16.53 0.29 -12.57
CA GLN A 111 -15.83 0.41 -13.83
C GLN A 111 -14.48 1.13 -13.65
N VAL A 112 -13.64 1.06 -14.67
CA VAL A 112 -12.44 1.89 -14.76
C VAL A 112 -12.74 3.15 -15.58
N SER A 113 -12.34 4.30 -15.05
CA SER A 113 -12.42 5.61 -15.69
C SER A 113 -11.04 6.25 -15.68
N GLY A 114 -10.39 6.33 -16.85
CA GLY A 114 -8.99 6.72 -16.94
C GLY A 114 -8.08 5.69 -16.26
N ASP A 115 -7.38 6.10 -15.21
CA ASP A 115 -6.54 5.26 -14.35
C ASP A 115 -7.17 4.99 -12.96
N SER A 116 -8.46 5.27 -12.81
CA SER A 116 -9.17 5.15 -11.53
C SER A 116 -10.22 4.05 -11.58
N PHE A 117 -10.27 3.21 -10.55
CA PHE A 117 -11.36 2.26 -10.35
C PHE A 117 -12.46 2.94 -9.55
N GLU A 118 -13.64 3.04 -10.12
CA GLU A 118 -14.74 3.83 -9.58
C GLU A 118 -15.94 2.96 -9.24
N ARG A 119 -16.69 3.41 -8.24
CA ARG A 119 -18.01 2.91 -7.87
C ARG A 119 -19.01 4.05 -7.92
N GLU A 120 -19.99 3.96 -8.80
CA GLU A 120 -21.15 4.83 -8.83
C GLU A 120 -22.30 4.19 -8.06
N TYR A 121 -22.71 4.81 -6.96
CA TYR A 121 -23.82 4.34 -6.13
C TYR A 121 -24.96 5.34 -6.12
N ASP A 122 -26.11 4.94 -6.66
CA ASP A 122 -27.31 5.79 -6.78
C ASP A 122 -26.98 7.19 -7.35
N GLY A 123 -26.09 7.25 -8.35
CA GLY A 123 -25.64 8.48 -9.00
C GLY A 123 -24.47 9.22 -8.33
N LEU A 124 -23.92 8.69 -7.23
CA LEU A 124 -22.74 9.24 -6.56
C LEU A 124 -21.49 8.41 -6.88
N VAL A 125 -20.52 9.04 -7.54
CA VAL A 125 -19.25 8.40 -7.91
C VAL A 125 -18.24 8.49 -6.77
N ASN A 126 -17.62 7.36 -6.45
CA ASN A 126 -16.52 7.23 -5.49
C ASN A 126 -15.33 6.52 -6.14
N THR A 127 -14.15 7.12 -6.06
CA THR A 127 -12.89 6.48 -6.45
C THR A 127 -12.47 5.48 -5.36
N LEU A 128 -12.26 4.23 -5.76
CA LEU A 128 -11.90 3.12 -4.87
C LEU A 128 -10.42 2.74 -4.95
N ALA A 129 -9.79 2.97 -6.11
CA ALA A 129 -8.37 2.81 -6.33
C ALA A 129 -7.89 3.78 -7.42
N GLU A 130 -6.65 4.24 -7.32
CA GLU A 130 -5.96 5.03 -8.34
C GLU A 130 -4.84 4.17 -8.97
N HIS A 131 -4.29 4.61 -10.11
CA HIS A 131 -3.23 3.93 -10.86
C HIS A 131 -3.58 2.49 -11.27
N VAL A 132 -4.81 2.28 -11.71
CA VAL A 132 -5.29 1.01 -12.26
C VAL A 132 -4.62 0.73 -13.60
N VAL A 133 -4.11 -0.48 -13.78
CA VAL A 133 -3.53 -0.91 -15.05
C VAL A 133 -4.64 -1.02 -16.09
N THR A 134 -4.43 -0.45 -17.28
CA THR A 134 -5.44 -0.48 -18.36
C THR A 134 -5.77 -1.91 -18.76
N ASP A 135 -7.05 -2.18 -19.05
CA ASP A 135 -7.57 -3.51 -19.44
C ASP A 135 -7.30 -4.63 -18.42
N SER A 136 -7.05 -4.29 -17.15
CA SER A 136 -6.78 -5.25 -16.07
C SER A 136 -7.97 -5.55 -15.17
N VAL A 137 -9.09 -4.82 -15.33
CA VAL A 137 -10.31 -5.08 -14.60
C VAL A 137 -11.10 -6.19 -15.27
N GLY A 138 -11.64 -7.11 -14.49
CA GLY A 138 -12.44 -8.20 -15.03
C GLY A 138 -13.52 -8.64 -14.05
N PHE A 139 -14.75 -8.74 -14.54
CA PHE A 139 -15.88 -9.24 -13.78
C PHE A 139 -16.41 -10.52 -14.39
N LEU A 140 -16.62 -11.54 -13.56
CA LEU A 140 -17.22 -12.82 -13.95
C LEU A 140 -18.30 -13.24 -12.96
N HIS A 141 -19.36 -13.88 -13.46
CA HIS A 141 -20.43 -14.41 -12.63
C HIS A 141 -20.71 -15.89 -12.95
N CYS A 142 -20.35 -16.76 -12.00
CA CYS A 142 -20.44 -18.22 -12.12
C CYS A 142 -21.47 -18.76 -11.12
N GLY A 143 -22.72 -18.92 -11.54
CA GLY A 143 -23.79 -19.42 -10.67
C GLY A 143 -24.16 -18.39 -9.60
N ASN A 144 -23.60 -18.52 -8.40
CA ASN A 144 -23.72 -17.52 -7.34
C ASN A 144 -22.38 -16.87 -6.96
N LEU A 145 -21.29 -17.27 -7.62
CA LEU A 145 -19.95 -16.76 -7.35
C LEU A 145 -19.67 -15.56 -8.26
N LEU A 146 -19.41 -14.41 -7.67
CA LEU A 146 -19.00 -13.21 -8.37
C LEU A 146 -17.49 -13.00 -8.17
N THR A 147 -16.78 -12.80 -9.28
CA THR A 147 -15.32 -12.59 -9.28
C THR A 147 -15.01 -11.18 -9.78
N LEU A 148 -14.13 -10.49 -9.07
CA LEU A 148 -13.49 -9.25 -9.49
C LEU A 148 -11.99 -9.51 -9.62
N GLU A 149 -11.45 -9.21 -10.79
CA GLU A 149 -10.02 -9.13 -11.07
C GLU A 149 -9.66 -7.64 -11.20
N LEU A 150 -8.59 -7.22 -10.53
CA LEU A 150 -8.13 -5.83 -10.53
C LEU A 150 -6.62 -5.79 -10.35
N GLU A 151 -5.95 -4.94 -11.12
CA GLU A 151 -4.52 -4.67 -11.00
C GLU A 151 -4.27 -3.17 -10.81
N VAL A 152 -3.45 -2.85 -9.81
CA VAL A 152 -3.07 -1.47 -9.45
C VAL A 152 -1.55 -1.36 -9.44
N GLU A 153 -1.03 -0.35 -10.12
CA GLU A 153 0.39 -0.01 -10.14
C GLU A 153 0.75 0.85 -8.92
N ALA A 154 1.78 0.44 -8.17
CA ALA A 154 2.35 1.30 -7.13
C ALA A 154 3.30 2.32 -7.75
N ASP A 155 3.52 3.46 -7.09
CA ASP A 155 4.43 4.53 -7.56
C ASP A 155 5.86 4.06 -7.90
N SER A 156 6.29 2.93 -7.31
CA SER A 156 7.55 2.25 -7.64
C SER A 156 7.60 1.58 -9.02
N GLY A 157 6.49 1.56 -9.78
CA GLY A 157 6.30 0.84 -11.04
C GLY A 157 6.01 -0.66 -10.88
N GLU A 158 5.80 -1.14 -9.64
CA GLU A 158 5.43 -2.53 -9.36
C GLU A 158 3.91 -2.67 -9.33
N ALA A 159 3.37 -3.52 -10.20
CA ALA A 159 1.94 -3.81 -10.21
C ALA A 159 1.54 -4.84 -9.13
N LYS A 160 0.36 -4.64 -8.57
CA LYS A 160 -0.30 -5.53 -7.60
C LYS A 160 -1.64 -5.94 -8.14
N ASN A 161 -1.81 -7.25 -8.34
CA ASN A 161 -3.07 -7.84 -8.73
C ASN A 161 -3.82 -8.43 -7.54
N THR A 162 -5.13 -8.46 -7.66
CA THR A 162 -6.01 -9.21 -6.76
C THR A 162 -7.09 -9.91 -7.56
N VAL A 163 -7.47 -11.09 -7.08
CA VAL A 163 -8.68 -11.80 -7.53
C VAL A 163 -9.57 -11.96 -6.31
N LEU A 164 -10.61 -11.16 -6.25
CA LEU A 164 -11.62 -11.23 -5.21
C LEU A 164 -12.76 -12.12 -5.66
N ARG A 165 -13.16 -13.03 -4.79
CA ARG A 165 -14.32 -13.91 -4.99
C ARG A 165 -15.31 -13.69 -3.87
N THR A 166 -16.53 -13.35 -4.22
CA THR A 166 -17.65 -13.15 -3.31
C THR A 166 -18.88 -13.86 -3.86
N TYR A 167 -19.98 -13.80 -3.12
CA TYR A 167 -21.24 -14.41 -3.53
C TYR A 167 -22.30 -13.35 -3.75
N LEU A 168 -23.10 -13.56 -4.78
CA LEU A 168 -24.33 -12.82 -4.97
C LEU A 168 -25.42 -13.39 -4.06
N ARG A 169 -26.32 -12.55 -3.55
CA ARG A 169 -27.40 -13.00 -2.69
C ARG A 169 -28.32 -13.95 -3.47
N ARG A 170 -28.55 -15.15 -2.93
CA ARG A 170 -29.54 -16.06 -3.51
C ARG A 170 -30.93 -15.43 -3.39
N GLN A 171 -31.63 -15.27 -4.51
CA GLN A 171 -33.07 -15.05 -4.50
C GLN A 171 -33.74 -16.39 -4.17
N GLU A 172 -34.48 -16.44 -3.06
CA GLU A 172 -35.35 -17.58 -2.70
C GLU A 172 -36.75 -17.42 -3.31
#